data_AF-A0A074Z6I4-F1
#
_entry.id   AF-A0A074Z6I4-F1
#
_cell.length_a   1.000
_cell.length_b   1.000
_cell.length_c   1.000
_cell.angle_alpha   90.00
_cell.angle_beta   90.00
_cell.angle_gamma   90.00
#
_symmetry.space_group_name_H-M   'P 1'
#
loop_
_entity.id
_entity.type
_entity.pdbx_description
1 polymer ?
#
loop_
_entity_poly.entity_id
_entity_poly.type
_entity_poly.pdbx_seq_one_letter_code
_entity_poly.pdbx_strand_id
1 'polypeptide(L)'
;MLHRFARVPFRSEEATEQQKTTGEAWAKASICYDSAFSPSTSKPDAIDAELQTFVQMLQQRAGFQSKISHLTSICWDKCVSGYPAAKMDGKKEICLQNCVDRYMDVSVLLRTRFQDMLSKLQPQ
;
A
#
# COMPACT_ATOMS: atom_id res chain seq x y z
N MET A 1 20.17 -25.40 13.92
CA MET A 1 19.69 -24.04 14.22
C MET A 1 19.46 -23.30 12.92
N LEU A 2 18.23 -23.28 12.41
CA LEU A 2 17.78 -22.42 11.30
C LEU A 2 16.37 -21.95 11.64
N HIS A 3 16.18 -20.63 11.70
CA HIS A 3 15.00 -19.97 12.24
C HIS A 3 13.82 -20.00 11.27
N ARG A 4 12.67 -20.45 11.79
CA ARG A 4 11.37 -20.52 11.13
C ARG A 4 10.71 -19.14 11.21
N PHE A 5 10.50 -18.49 10.06
CA PHE A 5 9.63 -17.32 9.94
C PHE A 5 8.19 -17.68 10.34
N ALA A 6 7.62 -16.96 11.30
CA ALA A 6 6.23 -17.11 11.71
C ALA A 6 5.30 -16.55 10.62
N ARG A 7 4.67 -17.46 9.87
CA ARG A 7 3.59 -17.16 8.94
C ARG A 7 2.32 -16.98 9.77
N VAL A 8 1.67 -15.81 9.65
CA VAL A 8 0.38 -15.53 10.29
C VAL A 8 -0.65 -16.57 9.83
N PRO A 9 -1.46 -17.14 10.74
CA PRO A 9 -2.38 -18.21 10.40
C PRO A 9 -3.62 -17.67 9.70
N PHE A 10 -3.99 -18.33 8.60
CA PHE A 10 -5.31 -18.26 8.01
C PHE A 10 -6.03 -19.57 8.38
N ARG A 11 -7.22 -19.42 9.00
CA ARG A 11 -8.39 -20.32 8.96
C ARG A 11 -8.92 -20.88 10.30
N SER A 12 -10.26 -20.76 10.41
CA SER A 12 -11.29 -21.63 11.03
C SER A 12 -11.35 -21.86 12.55
N GLU A 13 -12.49 -21.40 13.13
CA GLU A 13 -13.27 -21.95 14.26
C GLU A 13 -12.55 -21.98 15.64
N GLU A 14 -13.10 -21.51 16.77
CA GLU A 14 -14.45 -21.61 17.32
C GLU A 14 -14.83 -20.35 18.12
N ALA A 15 -16.12 -20.00 18.08
CA ALA A 15 -16.74 -19.01 18.94
C ALA A 15 -17.62 -19.72 19.97
N THR A 16 -17.50 -19.35 21.25
CA THR A 16 -18.61 -19.49 22.22
C THR A 16 -18.69 -18.26 23.13
N GLU A 17 -19.85 -17.60 23.00
CA GLU A 17 -20.63 -16.96 24.06
C GLU A 17 -20.50 -15.43 24.35
N GLN A 18 -21.64 -14.74 24.12
CA GLN A 18 -22.16 -13.47 24.72
C GLN A 18 -21.71 -12.13 24.08
N GLN A 19 -22.25 -11.68 22.94
CA GLN A 19 -23.58 -11.08 22.66
C GLN A 19 -24.04 -9.93 23.60
N LYS A 20 -23.67 -8.68 23.28
CA LYS A 20 -24.62 -7.54 23.21
C LYS A 20 -24.02 -6.32 22.50
N THR A 21 -24.77 -5.80 21.52
CA THR A 21 -24.65 -4.49 20.84
C THR A 21 -23.34 -4.21 20.11
N THR A 22 -23.36 -4.27 18.77
CA THR A 22 -22.82 -3.25 17.83
C THR A 22 -22.73 -3.84 16.42
N GLY A 23 -23.83 -3.76 15.67
CA GLY A 23 -23.83 -4.06 14.22
C GLY A 23 -23.01 -3.07 13.37
N GLU A 24 -22.34 -2.10 13.99
CA GLU A 24 -21.60 -1.02 13.31
C GLU A 24 -20.07 -1.15 13.39
N ALA A 25 -19.53 -2.08 14.19
CA ALA A 25 -18.10 -2.11 14.49
C ALA A 25 -17.25 -2.86 13.45
N TRP A 26 -17.74 -3.97 12.90
CA TRP A 26 -17.02 -4.75 11.88
C TRP A 26 -16.96 -4.01 10.53
N ALA A 27 -17.99 -3.23 10.19
CA ALA A 27 -17.99 -2.39 8.99
C ALA A 27 -16.89 -1.32 9.04
N LYS A 28 -16.58 -0.77 10.22
CA LYS A 28 -15.50 0.22 10.41
C LYS A 28 -14.10 -0.41 10.43
N ALA A 29 -13.99 -1.70 10.74
CA ALA A 29 -12.72 -2.44 10.73
C ALA A 29 -12.35 -3.01 9.34
N SER A 30 -13.29 -3.10 8.39
CA SER A 30 -13.07 -3.60 7.02
C SER A 30 -12.54 -2.56 6.01
N ILE A 31 -12.18 -1.34 6.47
CA ILE A 31 -12.00 -0.18 5.57
C ILE A 31 -10.67 -0.20 4.76
N CYS A 32 -9.69 -1.04 5.07
CA CYS A 32 -8.39 -0.98 4.38
C CYS A 32 -8.34 -1.69 3.01
N TYR A 33 -9.25 -2.62 2.70
CA TYR A 33 -9.17 -3.42 1.47
C TYR A 33 -10.50 -3.55 0.69
N ASP A 34 -11.67 -3.51 1.35
CA ASP A 34 -12.96 -3.76 0.70
C ASP A 34 -13.62 -2.54 0.04
N SER A 35 -13.14 -1.31 0.26
CA SER A 35 -13.80 -0.10 -0.28
C SER A 35 -13.74 0.05 -1.80
N ALA A 36 -13.11 -0.89 -2.52
CA ALA A 36 -12.96 -0.83 -3.97
C ALA A 36 -13.62 -1.99 -4.73
N PHE A 37 -14.35 -2.92 -4.10
CA PHE A 37 -14.96 -4.03 -4.84
C PHE A 37 -16.45 -4.14 -4.53
N SER A 38 -17.25 -3.24 -5.11
CA SER A 38 -18.69 -3.42 -5.22
C SER A 38 -19.06 -3.39 -6.70
N PRO A 39 -19.18 -4.55 -7.37
CA PRO A 39 -19.56 -4.60 -8.77
C PRO A 39 -21.04 -4.22 -8.90
N SER A 40 -21.34 -3.08 -9.53
CA SER A 40 -22.70 -2.71 -9.93
C SER A 40 -23.14 -3.55 -11.12
N THR A 41 -24.28 -4.23 -10.97
CA THR A 41 -24.89 -5.05 -12.01
C THR A 41 -25.58 -4.18 -13.06
N SER A 42 -24.96 -3.94 -14.22
CA SER A 42 -25.69 -3.50 -15.43
C SER A 42 -24.91 -3.65 -16.75
N LYS A 43 -25.52 -4.38 -17.70
CA LYS A 43 -25.38 -4.39 -19.18
C LYS A 43 -24.00 -4.72 -19.83
N PRO A 44 -23.87 -5.82 -20.59
CA PRO A 44 -22.59 -6.40 -21.05
C PRO A 44 -21.69 -5.51 -21.92
N ASP A 45 -22.24 -4.63 -22.76
CA ASP A 45 -21.39 -3.78 -23.63
C ASP A 45 -20.82 -2.54 -22.92
N ALA A 46 -21.43 -2.13 -21.80
CA ALA A 46 -20.91 -1.07 -20.92
C ALA A 46 -19.91 -1.61 -19.89
N ILE A 47 -19.97 -2.92 -19.62
CA ILE A 47 -19.09 -3.62 -18.68
C ILE A 47 -17.64 -3.53 -19.15
N ASP A 48 -17.32 -3.67 -20.44
CA ASP A 48 -15.92 -3.73 -20.86
C ASP A 48 -15.14 -2.43 -20.62
N ALA A 49 -15.76 -1.26 -20.86
CA ALA A 49 -15.12 0.04 -20.63
C ALA A 49 -15.02 0.39 -19.13
N GLU A 50 -16.08 0.09 -18.37
CA GLU A 50 -16.11 0.28 -16.92
C GLU A 50 -15.12 -0.67 -16.23
N LEU A 51 -15.07 -1.93 -16.65
CA LEU A 51 -14.15 -2.96 -16.16
C LEU A 51 -12.70 -2.60 -16.47
N GLN A 52 -12.39 -2.11 -17.68
CA GLN A 52 -11.03 -1.68 -18.01
C GLN A 52 -10.58 -0.53 -17.09
N THR A 53 -11.44 0.46 -16.87
CA THR A 53 -11.16 1.58 -15.95
C THR A 53 -10.97 1.07 -14.53
N PHE A 54 -11.81 0.13 -14.11
CA PHE A 54 -11.74 -0.51 -12.80
C PHE A 54 -10.44 -1.30 -12.61
N VAL A 55 -10.03 -2.09 -13.60
CA VAL A 55 -8.78 -2.85 -13.58
C VAL A 55 -7.59 -1.91 -13.50
N GLN A 56 -7.59 -0.81 -14.24
CA GLN A 56 -6.53 0.21 -14.15
C GLN A 56 -6.45 0.82 -12.74
N MET A 57 -7.58 1.16 -12.13
CA MET A 57 -7.63 1.66 -10.75
C MET A 57 -7.09 0.64 -9.75
N LEU A 58 -7.49 -0.63 -9.88
CA LEU A 58 -7.00 -1.71 -9.03
C LEU A 58 -5.48 -1.90 -9.16
N GLN A 59 -4.95 -1.85 -10.38
CA GLN A 59 -3.51 -1.93 -10.64
C GLN A 59 -2.77 -0.74 -10.02
N GLN A 60 -3.31 0.47 -10.15
CA GLN A 60 -2.73 1.66 -9.53
C GLN A 60 -2.71 1.54 -8.01
N ARG A 61 -3.80 1.07 -7.38
CA ARG A 61 -3.87 0.86 -5.93
C ARG A 61 -2.90 -0.21 -5.47
N ALA A 62 -2.84 -1.37 -6.15
CA ALA A 62 -1.89 -2.43 -5.83
C ALA A 62 -0.43 -1.97 -5.98
N GLY A 63 -0.13 -1.26 -7.06
CA GLY A 63 1.18 -0.66 -7.30
C GLY A 63 1.55 0.39 -6.25
N PHE A 64 0.59 1.19 -5.80
CA PHE A 64 0.79 2.17 -4.72
C PHE A 64 1.08 1.49 -3.39
N GLN A 65 0.36 0.43 -3.03
CA GLN A 65 0.63 -0.32 -1.80
C GLN A 65 2.02 -0.96 -1.79
N SER A 66 2.45 -1.50 -2.93
CA SER A 66 3.83 -2.02 -3.08
C SER A 66 4.87 -0.91 -2.85
N LYS A 67 4.64 0.30 -3.37
CA LYS A 67 5.51 1.46 -3.14
C LYS A 67 5.54 1.88 -1.67
N ILE A 68 4.40 1.88 -0.96
CA ILE A 68 4.36 2.19 0.47
C ILE A 68 5.18 1.17 1.25
N SER A 69 5.00 -0.13 1.00
CA SER A 69 5.77 -1.18 1.67
C SER A 69 7.27 -1.03 1.42
N HIS A 70 7.65 -0.71 0.17
CA HIS A 70 9.04 -0.46 -0.20
C HIS A 70 9.65 0.76 0.51
N LEU A 71 8.94 1.90 0.48
CA LEU A 71 9.33 3.13 1.18
C LEU A 71 9.47 2.90 2.68
N THR A 72 8.52 2.17 3.26
CA THR A 72 8.54 1.81 4.68
C THR A 72 9.80 1.02 4.99
N SER A 73 10.14 -0.02 4.21
CA SER A 73 11.36 -0.81 4.43
C SER A 73 12.62 0.06 4.34
N ILE A 74 12.78 0.85 3.28
CA ILE A 74 13.98 1.68 3.09
C ILE A 74 14.11 2.72 4.20
N CYS A 75 13.04 3.46 4.49
CA CYS A 75 13.11 4.52 5.49
C CYS A 75 13.23 3.96 6.90
N TRP A 76 12.70 2.77 7.16
CA TRP A 76 12.93 2.06 8.40
C TRP A 76 14.41 1.73 8.59
N ASP A 77 15.06 1.14 7.58
CA ASP A 77 16.48 0.78 7.63
C ASP A 77 17.40 2.01 7.78
N LYS A 78 16.99 3.17 7.26
CA LYS A 78 17.76 4.42 7.34
C LYS A 78 17.58 5.17 8.65
N CYS A 79 16.35 5.24 9.17
CA CYS A 79 16.00 6.13 10.28
C CYS A 79 15.82 5.41 11.61
N VAL A 80 15.57 4.10 11.60
CA VAL A 80 15.29 3.33 12.81
C VAL A 80 16.41 2.32 13.05
N SER A 81 17.40 2.74 13.83
CA SER A 81 18.40 1.84 14.40
C SER A 81 17.95 1.30 15.76
N GLY A 82 18.14 -0.01 15.95
CA GLY A 82 17.84 -0.72 17.20
C GLY A 82 16.36 -0.94 17.48
N TYR A 83 16.06 -1.49 18.66
CA TYR A 83 14.68 -1.69 19.09
C TYR A 83 14.00 -0.33 19.34
N PRO A 84 12.83 -0.05 18.72
CA PRO A 84 12.12 1.19 18.95
C PRO A 84 11.62 1.24 20.40
N ALA A 85 11.85 2.36 21.08
CA ALA A 85 11.20 2.64 22.34
C ALA A 85 9.67 2.74 22.13
N ALA A 86 8.89 2.69 23.23
CA ALA A 86 7.43 2.79 23.17
C ALA A 86 6.89 4.06 22.47
N LYS A 87 7.75 5.07 22.27
CA LYS A 87 7.49 6.26 21.47
C LYS A 87 8.65 6.49 20.52
N MET A 88 8.37 6.95 19.30
CA MET A 88 9.41 7.44 18.41
C MET A 88 10.03 8.72 19.00
N ASP A 89 11.36 8.78 18.94
CA ASP A 89 12.10 10.00 19.25
C ASP A 89 11.89 11.03 18.12
N GLY A 90 11.85 12.32 18.46
CA GLY A 90 11.56 13.38 17.48
C GLY A 90 12.56 13.44 16.32
N LYS A 91 13.82 13.04 16.56
CA LYS A 91 14.83 12.92 15.50
C LYS A 91 14.49 11.82 14.48
N LYS A 92 13.92 10.70 14.93
CA LYS A 92 13.51 9.59 14.06
C LYS A 92 12.27 9.96 13.24
N GLU A 93 11.33 10.70 13.84
CA GLU A 93 10.16 11.22 13.13
C GLU A 93 10.56 12.18 11.99
N ILE A 94 11.41 13.16 12.29
CA ILE A 94 11.94 14.10 11.28
C ILE A 94 12.75 13.35 10.21
N CYS A 95 13.53 12.33 10.58
CA CYS A 95 14.25 11.51 9.61
C CYS A 95 13.30 10.79 8.65
N LEU A 96 12.22 10.18 9.16
CA LEU A 96 11.24 9.47 8.32
C LEU A 96 10.56 10.41 7.32
N GLN A 97 10.15 11.61 7.76
CA GLN A 97 9.57 12.63 6.88
C GLN A 97 10.55 12.99 5.75
N ASN A 98 11.78 13.36 6.09
CA ASN A 98 12.80 13.70 5.10
C ASN A 98 13.16 12.52 4.19
N CYS A 99 13.17 11.29 4.69
CA CYS A 99 13.47 10.11 3.90
C CYS A 99 12.45 9.91 2.77
N VAL A 100 11.16 10.01 3.08
CA VAL A 100 10.09 9.86 2.09
C VAL A 100 10.14 10.99 1.06
N ASP A 101 10.28 12.23 1.51
CA ASP A 101 10.36 13.39 0.61
C ASP A 101 11.53 13.26 -0.37
N ARG A 102 12.73 12.89 0.12
CA ARG A 102 13.91 12.71 -0.73
C ARG A 102 13.78 11.54 -1.70
N TYR A 103 13.15 10.45 -1.29
CA TYR A 103 12.88 9.35 -2.21
C TYR A 103 11.94 9.78 -3.35
N MET A 104 10.89 10.53 -3.03
CA MET A 104 9.95 11.02 -4.03
C MET A 104 10.59 12.03 -4.98
N ASP A 105 11.40 12.97 -4.47
CA ASP A 105 12.17 13.94 -5.26
C ASP A 105 13.05 13.22 -6.30
N VAL A 106 13.86 12.27 -5.85
CA VAL A 106 14.78 11.51 -6.72
C VAL A 106 14.00 10.66 -7.71
N SER A 107 12.89 10.05 -7.29
CA SER A 107 12.06 9.23 -8.17
C SER A 107 11.43 10.04 -9.31
N VAL A 108 10.97 11.27 -9.02
CA VAL A 108 10.46 12.19 -10.05
C VAL A 108 11.59 12.64 -10.96
N LEU A 109 12.71 13.09 -10.40
CA LEU A 109 13.87 13.53 -11.16
C LEU A 109 14.33 12.44 -12.14
N LEU A 110 14.46 11.21 -11.66
CA LEU A 110 14.89 10.07 -12.47
C LEU A 110 13.92 9.81 -13.63
N ARG A 111 12.61 9.79 -13.37
CA ARG A 111 11.59 9.64 -14.42
C ARG A 111 11.68 10.75 -15.47
N THR A 112 11.77 12.01 -15.04
CA THR A 112 11.87 13.15 -15.95
C THR A 112 13.12 13.07 -16.83
N ARG A 113 14.27 12.67 -16.27
CA ARG A 113 15.50 12.51 -17.05
C ARG A 113 15.40 11.37 -18.05
N PHE A 114 14.81 10.24 -17.67
CA PHE A 114 14.58 9.15 -18.61
C PHE A 114 13.63 9.56 -19.73
N GLN A 115 12.54 10.27 -19.42
CA GLN A 115 11.61 10.76 -20.43
C GLN A 115 12.27 11.74 -21.41
N ASP A 116 13.09 12.66 -20.92
CA ASP A 116 13.86 13.61 -21.75
C ASP A 116 14.92 12.91 -22.62
N MET A 117 15.55 11.83 -22.11
CA MET A 117 16.46 11.03 -22.93
C MET A 117 15.73 10.22 -24.00
N LEU A 118 14.58 9.62 -23.66
CA LEU A 118 13.79 8.82 -24.59
C LEU A 118 13.21 9.68 -25.73
N SER A 119 12.74 10.89 -25.45
CA SER A 119 12.22 11.80 -26.49
C SER A 119 13.29 12.21 -27.50
N LYS A 120 14.57 12.27 -27.09
CA LYS A 120 15.70 12.57 -27.96
C LYS A 120 16.18 11.37 -28.79
N LEU A 121 15.87 10.15 -28.35
CA LEU A 121 16.28 8.90 -29.00
C LEU A 121 15.25 8.39 -30.01
N GLN A 122 14.03 8.93 -30.05
CA GLN A 122 13.08 8.62 -31.10
C GLN A 122 13.47 9.39 -32.38
N PRO A 123 13.96 8.71 -33.43
CA PRO A 123 14.11 9.37 -34.73
C PRO A 123 12.71 9.77 -35.21
N GLN A 124 12.54 11.04 -35.54
CA GLN A 124 11.44 11.52 -36.39
C GLN A 124 11.66 11.01 -37.81
#